data_AF-A0ABD4WFZ2-F1
#
_entry.id   AF-A0ABD4WFZ2-F1
#
_cell.length_a   1.000
_cell.length_b   1.000
_cell.length_c   1.000
_cell.angle_alpha   90.00
_cell.angle_beta   90.00
_cell.angle_gamma   90.00
#
_symmetry.space_group_name_H-M   'P 1'
#
loop_
_entity.id
_entity.type
_entity.pdbx_description
1 polymer ?
#
loop_
_entity_poly.entity_id
_entity_poly.type
_entity_poly.pdbx_seq_one_letter_code
_entity_poly.pdbx_strand_id
1 'polypeptide(L)'
;MFSSVGIEDPESYFFGCYRRILQSGARDESRYDSPGDEYFARLGETDCAEETEEREEMLTGCDRLVRDIQKFLRRHFSYEDYRIFMLRFYETGSSFRTIARHMGEKTSVVTRRAQAMMESIRANRKFIAQRRLIMAGEAA
;
A
#
# COMPACT_ATOMS: atom_id res chain seq x y z
N MET A 1 9.78 29.60 27.46
CA MET A 1 9.57 28.47 28.37
C MET A 1 8.66 27.49 27.66
N PHE A 2 9.20 26.32 27.28
CA PHE A 2 8.45 25.29 26.58
C PHE A 2 7.57 24.56 27.60
N SER A 3 6.26 24.69 27.45
CA SER A 3 5.34 23.81 28.16
C SER A 3 5.41 22.44 27.50
N SER A 4 5.80 21.44 28.28
CA SER A 4 5.84 20.02 27.94
C SER A 4 4.42 19.46 27.81
N VAL A 5 3.66 19.93 26.83
CA VAL A 5 2.38 19.33 26.46
C VAL A 5 2.70 18.18 25.51
N GLY A 6 2.45 16.96 25.97
CA GLY A 6 2.67 15.75 25.21
C GLY A 6 1.94 15.80 23.88
N ILE A 7 2.58 15.27 22.84
CA ILE A 7 1.99 15.13 21.51
C ILE A 7 0.77 14.23 21.64
N GLU A 8 -0.42 14.84 21.54
CA GLU A 8 -1.73 14.21 21.77
C GLU A 8 -2.18 13.31 20.61
N ASP A 9 -1.56 13.45 19.42
CA ASP A 9 -1.84 12.63 18.24
C ASP A 9 -0.60 12.39 17.36
N PRO A 10 -0.04 11.17 17.34
CA PRO A 10 1.06 10.77 16.46
C PRO A 10 0.70 10.75 14.96
N GLU A 11 -0.57 10.58 14.57
CA GLU A 11 -0.99 10.56 13.16
C GLU A 11 -0.88 11.95 12.52
N SER A 12 -1.23 13.00 13.26
CA SER A 12 -1.11 14.41 12.81
C SER A 12 0.33 14.86 12.58
N TYR A 13 1.31 14.30 13.30
CA TYR A 13 2.73 14.55 13.07
C TYR A 13 3.24 13.88 11.77
N PHE A 14 2.78 12.66 11.48
CA PHE A 14 3.21 11.88 10.32
C PHE A 14 2.67 12.45 9.00
N PHE A 15 1.39 12.86 8.97
CA PHE A 15 0.81 13.53 7.79
C PHE A 15 1.42 14.92 7.53
N GLY A 16 1.84 15.64 8.57
CA GLY A 16 2.49 16.96 8.44
C GLY A 16 3.91 16.91 7.85
N CYS A 17 4.70 15.87 8.16
CA CYS A 17 6.06 15.69 7.64
C CYS A 17 6.08 15.15 6.20
N TYR A 18 5.19 14.23 5.85
CA TYR A 18 5.10 13.68 4.49
C TYR A 18 4.64 14.74 3.47
N ARG A 19 3.69 15.59 3.87
CA ARG A 19 3.18 16.70 3.06
C ARG A 19 4.25 17.78 2.79
N ARG A 20 5.15 18.03 3.75
CA ARG A 20 6.24 19.02 3.59
C ARG A 20 7.35 18.53 2.65
N ILE A 21 7.59 17.22 2.60
CA ILE A 21 8.65 16.61 1.75
C ILE A 21 8.20 16.53 0.29
N LEU A 22 6.93 16.21 0.01
CA LEU A 22 6.40 16.22 -1.36
C LEU A 22 6.29 17.65 -1.93
N GLN A 23 5.98 18.64 -1.11
CA GLN A 23 5.95 20.05 -1.51
C GLN A 23 7.35 20.70 -1.64
N SER A 24 8.43 20.02 -1.23
CA SER A 24 9.81 20.50 -1.43
C SER A 24 10.37 20.15 -2.82
N GLY A 25 9.64 19.39 -3.64
CA GLY A 25 10.01 19.04 -5.02
C GLY A 25 9.74 20.16 -6.04
N ALA A 26 8.93 21.16 -5.71
CA ALA A 26 8.78 22.40 -6.48
C ALA A 26 8.31 23.51 -5.53
N ARG A 27 9.15 24.53 -5.38
CA ARG A 27 8.96 25.72 -4.54
C ARG A 27 7.55 26.31 -4.67
N ASP A 28 6.77 26.38 -3.58
CA ASP A 28 6.32 27.62 -2.92
C ASP A 28 5.39 27.32 -1.71
N GLU A 29 5.25 28.30 -0.82
CA GLU A 29 4.62 28.35 0.50
C GLU A 29 3.23 27.68 0.68
N SER A 30 3.09 26.78 1.67
CA SER A 30 1.90 26.68 2.57
C SER A 30 1.96 25.41 3.42
N ARG A 31 2.01 25.57 4.75
CA ARG A 31 2.14 24.47 5.71
C ARG A 31 0.75 23.98 6.17
N TYR A 32 0.00 23.25 5.35
CA TYR A 32 -1.06 22.27 5.70
C TYR A 32 -2.05 22.12 4.53
N ASP A 33 -1.93 21.07 3.71
CA ASP A 33 -2.89 20.76 2.62
C ASP A 33 -3.32 19.27 2.49
N SER A 34 -4.51 18.91 2.98
CA SER A 34 -4.90 17.49 3.12
C SER A 34 -5.16 16.81 1.79
N PRO A 35 -4.68 15.56 1.56
CA PRO A 35 -4.88 14.93 0.27
C PRO A 35 -6.38 14.70 0.08
N GLY A 36 -6.98 15.45 -0.84
CA GLY A 36 -8.40 15.33 -1.19
C GLY A 36 -8.68 14.07 -2.02
N ASP A 37 -9.95 13.83 -2.34
CA ASP A 37 -10.41 12.64 -3.07
C ASP A 37 -9.74 12.45 -4.45
N GLU A 38 -9.24 13.53 -5.06
CA GLU A 38 -8.42 13.47 -6.29
C GLU A 38 -7.13 12.65 -6.15
N TYR A 39 -6.57 12.54 -4.95
CA TYR A 39 -5.38 11.71 -4.68
C TYR A 39 -5.69 10.23 -4.88
N PHE A 40 -6.87 9.79 -4.42
CA PHE A 40 -7.30 8.40 -4.56
C PHE A 40 -7.77 8.09 -5.98
N ALA A 41 -8.37 9.06 -6.68
CA ALA A 41 -8.75 8.94 -8.08
C ALA A 41 -7.53 8.76 -9.01
N ARG A 42 -6.47 9.56 -8.83
CA ARG A 42 -5.22 9.45 -9.62
C ARG A 42 -4.45 8.15 -9.38
N LEU A 43 -4.57 7.53 -8.20
CA LEU A 43 -3.96 6.22 -7.95
C LEU A 43 -4.67 5.09 -8.73
N GLY A 44 -5.97 5.22 -8.99
CA GLY A 44 -6.69 4.27 -9.85
C GLY A 44 -6.25 4.31 -11.31
N GLU A 45 -5.71 5.44 -11.79
CA GLU A 45 -5.20 5.57 -13.16
C GLU A 45 -3.84 4.85 -13.33
N THR A 46 -3.01 4.79 -12.29
CA THR A 46 -1.75 4.03 -12.30
C THR A 46 -1.94 2.51 -12.26
N ASP A 47 -3.13 2.02 -11.90
CA ASP A 47 -3.45 0.59 -11.92
C ASP A 47 -3.64 0.04 -13.36
N CYS A 48 -3.93 0.91 -14.33
CA CYS A 48 -4.21 0.58 -15.73
C CYS A 48 -3.03 0.87 -16.68
N ALA A 49 -1.97 1.53 -16.22
CA ALA A 49 -0.73 1.59 -16.97
C ALA A 49 -0.24 0.15 -17.09
N GLU A 50 -0.31 -0.42 -18.31
CA GLU A 50 0.24 -1.74 -18.59
C GLU A 50 1.62 -1.81 -17.94
N GLU A 51 1.82 -2.82 -17.09
CA GLU A 51 3.13 -3.15 -16.55
C GLU A 51 4.07 -3.18 -17.75
N THR A 52 4.85 -2.12 -17.96
CA THR A 52 5.85 -2.10 -19.01
C THR A 52 6.65 -3.38 -18.82
N GLU A 53 6.87 -4.12 -19.90
CA GLU A 53 7.75 -5.29 -19.95
C GLU A 53 9.21 -4.84 -19.72
N GLU A 54 9.46 -4.04 -18.68
CA GLU A 54 10.75 -3.66 -18.19
C GLU A 54 11.41 -4.90 -17.61
N ARG A 55 12.04 -5.62 -18.53
CA ARG A 55 13.15 -6.56 -18.37
C ARG A 55 13.04 -7.39 -17.10
N GLU A 56 12.19 -8.41 -17.12
CA GLU A 56 12.05 -9.43 -16.05
C GLU A 56 13.41 -9.99 -15.57
N GLU A 57 14.44 -9.95 -16.43
CA GLU A 57 15.82 -10.33 -16.13
C GLU A 57 16.45 -9.54 -14.97
N MET A 58 16.02 -8.30 -14.71
CA MET A 58 16.57 -7.44 -13.64
C MET A 58 15.82 -7.56 -12.30
N LEU A 59 14.67 -8.24 -12.27
CA LEU A 59 13.85 -8.34 -11.06
C LEU A 59 14.43 -9.38 -10.09
N THR A 60 14.57 -8.99 -8.82
CA THR A 60 14.95 -9.91 -7.74
C THR A 60 13.88 -10.98 -7.54
N GLY A 61 14.22 -12.07 -6.85
CA GLY A 61 13.23 -13.09 -6.49
C GLY A 61 12.06 -12.51 -5.69
N CYS A 62 12.32 -11.52 -4.82
CA CYS A 62 11.31 -10.79 -4.07
C CYS A 62 10.38 -9.98 -4.99
N ASP A 63 10.93 -9.24 -5.96
CA ASP A 63 10.12 -8.43 -6.88
C ASP A 63 9.18 -9.30 -7.73
N ARG A 64 9.67 -10.46 -8.19
CA ARG A 64 8.85 -11.43 -8.93
C ARG A 64 7.73 -12.00 -8.07
N LEU A 65 8.01 -12.33 -6.80
CA LEU A 65 7.00 -12.81 -5.87
C LEU A 65 5.92 -11.75 -5.60
N VAL A 66 6.31 -10.47 -5.44
CA VAL A 66 5.36 -9.37 -5.25
C VAL A 66 4.45 -9.21 -6.47
N ARG A 67 5.02 -9.23 -7.69
CA ARG A 67 4.23 -9.19 -8.94
C ARG A 67 3.26 -10.36 -9.06
N ASP A 68 3.72 -11.57 -8.76
CA ASP A 68 2.86 -12.77 -8.80
C ASP A 68 1.71 -12.68 -7.78
N ILE A 69 1.95 -12.12 -6.59
CA ILE A 69 0.92 -11.85 -5.59
C ILE A 69 -0.09 -10.82 -6.11
N GLN A 70 0.37 -9.71 -6.68
CA GLN A 70 -0.50 -8.66 -7.25
C GLN A 70 -1.37 -9.23 -8.38
N LYS A 71 -0.78 -9.98 -9.31
CA LYS A 71 -1.50 -10.67 -10.40
C LYS A 71 -2.52 -11.68 -9.87
N PHE A 72 -2.18 -12.44 -8.84
CA PHE A 72 -3.10 -13.36 -8.20
C PHE A 72 -4.28 -12.64 -7.56
N LEU A 73 -4.04 -11.58 -6.80
CA LEU A 73 -5.10 -10.83 -6.14
C LEU A 73 -6.04 -10.17 -7.16
N ARG A 74 -5.51 -9.53 -8.21
CA ARG A 74 -6.31 -8.95 -9.30
C ARG A 74 -7.21 -9.97 -10.00
N ARG A 75 -6.79 -11.24 -10.09
CA ARG A 75 -7.55 -12.30 -10.77
C ARG A 75 -8.59 -13.00 -9.87
N HIS A 76 -8.37 -13.01 -8.56
CA HIS A 76 -9.17 -13.82 -7.63
C HIS A 76 -10.07 -13.00 -6.70
N PHE A 77 -9.85 -11.69 -6.60
CA PHE A 77 -10.62 -10.80 -5.75
C PHE A 77 -11.22 -9.64 -6.57
N SER A 78 -12.24 -8.98 -6.00
CA SER A 78 -12.81 -7.78 -6.63
C SER A 78 -11.76 -6.67 -6.74
N TYR A 79 -11.96 -5.73 -7.67
CA TYR A 79 -11.08 -4.56 -7.77
C TYR A 79 -11.06 -3.75 -6.46
N GLU A 80 -12.20 -3.63 -5.77
CA GLU A 80 -12.26 -3.00 -4.45
C GLU A 80 -11.43 -3.73 -3.39
N ASP A 81 -11.49 -5.07 -3.33
CA ASP A 81 -10.64 -5.85 -2.43
C ASP A 81 -9.17 -5.63 -2.76
N TYR A 82 -8.81 -5.73 -4.04
CA TYR A 82 -7.46 -5.47 -4.50
C TYR A 82 -6.99 -4.06 -4.11
N ARG A 83 -7.86 -3.05 -4.22
CA ARG A 83 -7.56 -1.68 -3.79
C ARG A 83 -7.31 -1.57 -2.29
N ILE A 84 -8.07 -2.30 -1.46
CA ILE A 84 -7.79 -2.40 -0.01
C ILE A 84 -6.37 -2.93 0.22
N PHE A 85 -5.97 -3.97 -0.50
CA PHE A 85 -4.62 -4.54 -0.38
C PHE A 85 -3.55 -3.52 -0.79
N MET A 86 -3.72 -2.87 -1.95
CA MET A 86 -2.78 -1.88 -2.46
C MET A 86 -2.61 -0.71 -1.49
N LEU A 87 -3.72 -0.12 -1.03
CA LEU A 87 -3.68 0.98 -0.07
C LEU A 87 -3.06 0.57 1.27
N ARG A 88 -3.35 -0.63 1.76
CA ARG A 88 -2.89 -1.07 3.08
C ARG A 88 -1.44 -1.54 3.11
N PHE A 89 -1.01 -2.28 2.09
CA PHE A 89 0.24 -3.06 2.16
C PHE A 89 1.28 -2.67 1.11
N TYR A 90 0.93 -1.93 0.06
CA TYR A 90 1.84 -1.67 -1.06
C TYR A 90 2.09 -0.18 -1.33
N GLU A 91 1.05 0.63 -1.48
CA GLU A 91 1.17 2.04 -1.89
C GLU A 91 1.38 2.98 -0.71
N THR A 92 0.35 3.12 0.15
CA THR A 92 0.29 4.22 1.13
C THR A 92 0.45 3.78 2.58
N GLY A 93 0.31 2.48 2.86
CA GLY A 93 0.33 1.97 4.23
C GLY A 93 -0.89 2.41 5.06
N SER A 94 -1.97 2.85 4.41
CA SER A 94 -3.14 3.45 5.05
C SER A 94 -3.74 2.56 6.15
N SER A 95 -4.24 3.17 7.22
CA SER A 95 -4.94 2.41 8.27
C SER A 95 -6.27 1.88 7.74
N PHE A 96 -6.75 0.76 8.30
CA PHE A 96 -8.07 0.21 7.92
C PHE A 96 -9.21 1.20 8.18
N ARG A 97 -9.06 2.07 9.19
CA ARG A 97 -10.03 3.13 9.49
C ARG A 97 -10.09 4.16 8.36
N THR A 98 -8.94 4.57 7.83
CA THR A 98 -8.86 5.53 6.72
C THR A 98 -9.43 4.93 5.43
N ILE A 99 -9.08 3.69 5.10
CA ILE A 99 -9.59 2.99 3.92
C ILE A 99 -11.11 2.82 4.01
N ALA A 100 -11.61 2.37 5.17
CA ALA A 100 -13.05 2.19 5.38
C ALA A 100 -13.83 3.50 5.26
N ARG A 101 -13.29 4.60 5.79
CA ARG A 101 -13.90 5.93 5.62
C ARG A 101 -13.99 6.32 4.15
N HIS A 102 -12.91 6.12 3.38
CA HIS A 102 -12.89 6.45 1.94
C HIS A 102 -13.87 5.59 1.14
N MET A 103 -14.01 4.31 1.47
CA MET A 103 -14.92 3.39 0.79
C MET A 103 -16.38 3.49 1.26
N GLY A 104 -16.70 4.32 2.26
CA GLY A 104 -18.04 4.37 2.86
C GLY A 104 -18.42 3.08 3.62
N GLU A 105 -17.43 2.32 4.07
CA GLU A 105 -17.60 1.01 4.69
C GLU A 105 -17.27 1.01 6.18
N LYS A 106 -17.68 -0.05 6.89
CA LYS A 106 -17.26 -0.25 8.29
C LYS A 106 -15.81 -0.75 8.34
N THR A 107 -15.02 -0.24 9.29
CA THR A 107 -13.63 -0.69 9.50
C THR A 107 -13.52 -2.20 9.61
N SER A 108 -14.43 -2.85 10.34
CA SER A 108 -14.46 -4.30 10.51
C SER A 108 -14.67 -5.07 9.20
N VAL A 109 -15.46 -4.51 8.27
CA VAL A 109 -15.69 -5.10 6.95
C VAL A 109 -14.41 -5.06 6.13
N VAL A 110 -13.76 -3.89 6.04
CA VAL A 110 -12.49 -3.72 5.33
C VAL A 110 -11.39 -4.59 5.93
N THR A 111 -11.29 -4.66 7.27
CA THR A 111 -10.33 -5.54 7.94
C THR A 111 -10.57 -7.01 7.59
N ARG A 112 -11.82 -7.48 7.60
CA ARG A 112 -12.15 -8.86 7.24
C ARG A 112 -11.82 -9.17 5.77
N ARG A 113 -12.11 -8.25 4.85
CA ARG A 113 -11.76 -8.36 3.42
C ARG A 113 -10.24 -8.48 3.24
N ALA A 114 -9.47 -7.63 3.92
CA ALA A 114 -8.01 -7.67 3.92
C ALA A 114 -7.45 -8.98 4.50
N GLN A 115 -8.03 -9.47 5.61
CA GLN A 115 -7.63 -10.74 6.23
C GLN A 115 -7.84 -11.91 5.27
N ALA A 116 -9.00 -11.99 4.61
CA ALA A 116 -9.29 -13.06 3.65
C ALA A 116 -8.28 -13.09 2.49
N MET A 117 -7.91 -11.93 1.95
CA MET A 117 -6.84 -11.85 0.94
C MET A 117 -5.50 -12.36 1.49
N MET A 118 -5.09 -11.88 2.67
CA MET A 118 -3.82 -12.31 3.28
C MET A 118 -3.79 -13.80 3.61
N GLU A 119 -4.90 -14.39 4.04
CA GLU A 119 -5.04 -15.82 4.26
C GLU A 119 -4.89 -16.61 2.96
N SER A 120 -5.50 -16.14 1.87
CA SER A 120 -5.37 -16.79 0.55
C SER A 120 -3.93 -16.77 0.03
N ILE A 121 -3.18 -15.67 0.25
CA ILE A 121 -1.76 -15.54 -0.11
C ILE A 121 -0.95 -16.54 0.71
N ARG A 122 -1.17 -16.59 2.04
CA ARG A 122 -0.44 -17.49 2.94
C ARG A 122 -0.71 -18.97 2.65
N ALA A 123 -1.91 -19.31 2.21
CA ALA A 123 -2.30 -20.68 1.86
C ALA A 123 -1.81 -21.10 0.45
N ASN A 124 -1.38 -20.15 -0.39
CA ASN A 124 -0.97 -20.44 -1.75
C ASN A 124 0.38 -21.17 -1.79
N ARG A 125 0.34 -22.47 -2.17
CA ARG A 125 1.52 -23.33 -2.24
C ARG A 125 2.62 -22.80 -3.15
N LYS A 126 2.28 -22.09 -4.23
CA LYS A 126 3.27 -21.50 -5.15
C LYS A 126 4.06 -20.40 -4.44
N PHE A 127 3.38 -19.50 -3.74
CA PHE A 127 4.02 -18.42 -2.98
C PHE A 127 4.86 -18.96 -1.83
N ILE A 128 4.40 -20.01 -1.15
CA ILE A 128 5.19 -20.70 -0.12
C ILE A 128 6.50 -21.26 -0.71
N ALA A 129 6.42 -21.91 -1.87
CA ALA A 129 7.60 -22.47 -2.54
C ALA A 129 8.57 -21.38 -3.01
N GLN A 130 8.06 -20.33 -3.66
CA GLN A 130 8.86 -19.16 -4.09
C GLN A 130 9.56 -18.48 -2.92
N ARG A 131 8.84 -18.24 -1.81
CA ARG A 131 9.44 -17.68 -0.59
C ARG A 131 10.59 -18.55 -0.05
N ARG A 132 10.43 -19.87 -0.05
CA ARG A 132 11.49 -20.78 0.41
C ARG A 132 12.73 -20.72 -0.50
N LEU A 133 12.54 -20.62 -1.81
CA LEU A 133 13.65 -20.51 -2.76
C LEU A 133 14.42 -19.20 -2.58
N ILE A 134 13.71 -18.09 -2.37
CA ILE A 134 14.32 -16.78 -2.10
C ILE A 134 15.19 -16.87 -0.83
N MET A 135 14.62 -17.36 0.28
CA MET A 135 15.35 -17.49 1.55
C MET A 135 16.56 -18.44 1.46
N ALA A 136 16.50 -19.46 0.59
CA ALA A 136 17.61 -20.39 0.38
C ALA A 136 18.71 -19.82 -0.52
N GLY A 137 18.36 -18.93 -1.46
CA GLY A 137 19.31 -18.25 -2.35
C GLY A 137 20.03 -17.06 -1.72
N GLU A 138 19.46 -16.45 -0.68
CA GLU A 138 20.10 -15.36 0.10
C GLU A 138 21.05 -15.87 1.21
N ALA A 139 21.09 -17.19 1.46
CA ALA A 139 21.90 -17.82 2.51
C ALA A 139 23.24 -18.42 2.02
N ALA A 140 23.60 -18.19 0.76
CA ALA A 140 24.83 -18.68 0.11
C ALA A 140 25.73 -17.50 -0.29
#